data_AF-A0A166P1E0-F1
#
_entry.id   AF-A0A166P1E0-F1
#
_cell.length_a   1.000
_cell.length_b   1.000
_cell.length_c   1.000
_cell.angle_alpha   90.00
_cell.angle_beta   90.00
_cell.angle_gamma   90.00
#
_symmetry.space_group_name_H-M   'P 1'
#
loop_
_entity.id
_entity.type
_entity.pdbx_description
1 polymer ?
#
loop_
_entity_poly.entity_id
_entity_poly.type
_entity_poly.pdbx_seq_one_letter_code
_entity_poly.pdbx_strand_id
1 'polypeptide(L)'
;MKLVTFAAAIAISLFGTLTAGERECPLESDCIQKLCKDFNYDTNWNGNRAFTMEAYCKDAAGTLVFTKLDLKKCIANNDGLLQWSPELDSPEAFVGLRCGLCPKKSSFWRGYMWSWLDLSRGIWVNKNGTLGCYGYEGERHELLKKIS
;
A
#
# COMPACT_ATOMS: atom_id res chain seq x y z
N MET A 1 -66.87 -17.66 -21.82
CA MET A 1 -65.66 -17.27 -22.59
C MET A 1 -64.55 -16.96 -21.59
N LYS A 2 -63.30 -17.43 -21.81
CA LYS A 2 -62.20 -17.19 -20.86
C LYS A 2 -61.47 -15.90 -21.25
N LEU A 3 -61.35 -14.95 -20.32
CA LEU A 3 -60.45 -13.80 -20.43
C LEU A 3 -59.02 -14.27 -20.14
N VAL A 4 -58.11 -14.06 -21.09
CA VAL A 4 -56.67 -14.34 -20.94
C VAL A 4 -55.98 -13.03 -20.61
N THR A 5 -55.60 -12.85 -19.35
CA THR A 5 -54.86 -11.67 -18.90
C THR A 5 -53.38 -11.85 -19.20
N PHE A 6 -52.84 -11.14 -20.18
CA PHE A 6 -51.41 -11.14 -20.46
C PHE A 6 -50.68 -10.22 -19.46
N ALA A 7 -50.00 -10.83 -18.48
CA ALA A 7 -49.10 -10.10 -17.59
C ALA A 7 -47.74 -9.89 -18.29
N ALA A 8 -47.44 -8.64 -18.68
CA ALA A 8 -46.14 -8.28 -19.23
C ALA A 8 -45.11 -8.18 -18.09
N ALA A 9 -44.21 -9.17 -18.00
CA ALA A 9 -43.08 -9.13 -17.08
C ALA A 9 -42.00 -8.17 -17.61
N ILE A 10 -41.92 -6.96 -17.04
CA ILE A 10 -40.85 -6.01 -17.35
C ILE A 10 -39.58 -6.46 -16.62
N ALA A 11 -38.70 -7.15 -17.34
CA ALA A 11 -37.38 -7.51 -16.84
C ALA A 11 -36.48 -6.26 -16.80
N ILE A 12 -36.31 -5.68 -15.61
CA ILE A 12 -35.34 -4.61 -15.37
C ILE A 12 -33.94 -5.22 -15.34
N SER A 13 -33.29 -5.29 -16.49
CA SER A 13 -31.90 -5.72 -16.60
C SER A 13 -30.95 -4.64 -16.06
N LEU A 14 -30.62 -4.76 -14.77
CA LEU A 14 -29.55 -4.00 -14.11
C LEU A 14 -28.18 -4.42 -14.65
N PHE A 15 -27.81 -3.92 -15.83
CA PHE A 15 -26.43 -3.92 -16.28
C PHE A 15 -25.64 -2.87 -15.51
N GLY A 16 -25.16 -3.25 -14.32
CA GLY A 16 -24.15 -2.48 -13.60
C GLY A 16 -22.87 -2.45 -14.42
N THR A 17 -22.60 -1.34 -15.09
CA THR A 17 -21.31 -1.09 -15.74
C THR A 17 -20.24 -0.98 -14.68
N LEU A 18 -19.50 -2.08 -14.45
CA LEU A 18 -18.25 -2.04 -13.72
C LEU A 18 -17.22 -1.27 -14.55
N THR A 19 -17.21 0.06 -14.38
CA THR A 19 -16.05 0.85 -14.72
C THR A 19 -14.88 0.32 -13.91
N ALA A 20 -13.97 -0.40 -14.56
CA ALA A 20 -12.68 -0.75 -13.99
C ALA A 20 -11.83 0.52 -13.89
N GLY A 21 -12.19 1.40 -12.95
CA GLY A 21 -11.33 2.49 -12.52
C GLY A 21 -10.03 1.88 -11.98
N GLU A 22 -8.91 2.49 -12.32
CA GLU A 22 -7.61 2.15 -11.75
C GLU A 22 -7.76 2.17 -10.22
N ARG A 23 -7.41 1.05 -9.58
CA ARG A 23 -7.65 0.91 -8.15
C ARG A 23 -6.67 1.80 -7.40
N GLU A 24 -7.21 2.85 -6.78
CA GLU A 24 -6.46 3.78 -5.94
C GLU A 24 -5.74 3.06 -4.77
N CYS A 25 -6.29 1.93 -4.30
CA CYS A 25 -5.75 1.14 -3.20
C CYS A 25 -5.43 -0.30 -3.64
N PRO A 26 -4.55 -1.02 -2.91
CA PRO A 26 -4.29 -2.44 -3.14
C PRO A 26 -5.57 -3.30 -3.10
N LEU A 27 -5.51 -4.51 -3.67
CA LEU A 27 -6.65 -5.45 -3.65
C LEU A 27 -6.99 -5.91 -2.22
N GLU A 28 -5.99 -5.93 -1.36
CA GLU A 28 -5.98 -6.55 -0.04
C GLU A 28 -6.42 -5.61 1.10
N SER A 29 -6.42 -4.28 0.89
CA SER A 29 -6.86 -3.30 1.89
C SER A 29 -7.31 -1.96 1.31
N ASP A 30 -8.07 -1.19 2.08
CA ASP A 30 -8.16 0.25 1.86
C ASP A 30 -6.75 0.87 1.93
N CYS A 31 -6.56 2.00 1.24
CA CYS A 31 -5.29 2.70 1.16
C CYS A 31 -4.73 2.96 2.57
N ILE A 32 -3.41 2.75 2.73
CA ILE A 32 -2.70 2.96 4.00
C ILE A 32 -3.01 4.32 4.64
N GLN A 33 -3.27 5.36 3.85
CA GLN A 33 -3.63 6.72 4.29
C GLN A 33 -4.95 6.79 5.07
N LYS A 34 -5.92 5.91 4.75
CA LYS A 34 -7.26 5.87 5.36
C LYS A 34 -7.24 5.02 6.66
N LEU A 35 -6.35 4.03 6.70
CA LEU A 35 -6.21 3.07 7.80
C LEU A 35 -5.11 3.42 8.81
N CYS A 36 -4.06 4.12 8.39
CA CYS A 36 -2.89 4.43 9.20
C CYS A 36 -2.64 5.93 9.36
N LYS A 37 -1.84 6.27 10.37
CA LYS A 37 -1.35 7.62 10.64
C LYS A 37 0.06 7.58 11.24
N ASP A 38 0.63 8.77 11.45
CA ASP A 38 1.91 8.99 12.12
C ASP A 38 3.07 8.21 11.43
N PHE A 39 3.07 8.25 10.09
CA PHE A 39 4.06 7.57 9.24
C PHE A 39 5.48 8.12 9.48
N ASN A 40 6.41 7.21 9.78
CA ASN A 40 7.84 7.47 9.93
C ASN A 40 8.63 6.50 9.05
N TYR A 41 9.53 6.99 8.21
CA TYR A 41 10.41 6.16 7.39
C TYR A 41 11.68 6.92 7.02
N ASP A 42 12.80 6.20 6.83
CA ASP A 42 14.04 6.82 6.38
C ASP A 42 14.04 6.99 4.84
N THR A 43 14.30 8.23 4.40
CA THR A 43 14.43 8.64 2.98
C THR A 43 15.87 8.52 2.47
N ASN A 44 16.81 8.16 3.35
CA ASN A 44 18.24 8.16 3.08
C ASN A 44 18.74 6.72 2.88
N TRP A 45 18.72 6.24 1.63
CA TRP A 45 19.22 4.91 1.21
C TRP A 45 20.75 4.71 1.45
N ASN A 46 21.44 5.61 2.17
CA ASN A 46 22.89 5.59 2.34
C ASN A 46 23.45 4.39 3.16
N GLY A 47 22.59 3.47 3.59
CA GLY A 47 22.96 2.15 4.15
C GLY A 47 23.15 2.10 5.66
N ASN A 48 23.26 3.24 6.34
CA ASN A 48 23.60 3.30 7.78
C ASN A 48 22.39 3.34 8.73
N ARG A 49 21.16 3.29 8.22
CA ARG A 49 19.93 3.24 9.03
C ARG A 49 18.98 2.15 8.53
N ALA A 50 18.07 1.74 9.42
CA ALA A 50 17.02 0.79 9.08
C ALA A 50 16.07 1.43 8.05
N PHE A 51 16.01 0.84 6.86
CA PHE A 51 15.15 1.29 5.77
C PHE A 51 13.77 0.70 5.98
N THR A 52 13.07 1.28 6.95
CA THR A 52 11.90 0.69 7.57
C THR A 52 10.82 1.74 7.72
N MET A 53 9.58 1.33 7.49
CA MET A 53 8.39 2.16 7.66
C MET A 53 7.70 1.78 8.96
N GLU A 54 7.35 2.79 9.74
CA GLU A 54 6.64 2.68 11.02
C GLU A 54 5.35 3.51 10.92
N ALA A 55 4.25 2.99 11.44
CA ALA A 55 2.96 3.69 11.48
C ALA A 55 2.06 3.14 12.60
N TYR A 56 0.98 3.87 12.90
CA TYR A 56 -0.15 3.35 13.67
C TYR A 56 -1.32 3.07 12.74
N CYS A 57 -1.70 1.81 12.59
CA CYS A 57 -2.72 1.35 11.65
C CYS A 57 -3.93 0.75 12.39
N LYS A 58 -5.13 0.96 11.87
CA LYS A 58 -6.36 0.37 12.40
C LYS A 58 -6.42 -1.12 12.08
N ASP A 59 -6.72 -1.94 13.07
CA ASP A 59 -7.18 -3.31 12.87
C ASP A 59 -8.69 -3.39 12.57
N ALA A 60 -9.22 -4.60 12.36
CA ALA A 60 -10.62 -4.83 12.06
C ALA A 60 -11.60 -4.41 13.18
N ALA A 61 -11.12 -4.17 14.41
CA ALA A 61 -11.91 -3.59 15.51
C ALA A 61 -11.82 -2.05 15.54
N GLY A 62 -11.11 -1.43 14.60
CA GLY A 62 -10.82 0.00 14.57
C GLY A 62 -9.74 0.44 15.56
N THR A 63 -9.06 -0.50 16.23
CA THR A 63 -8.02 -0.19 17.22
C THR A 63 -6.72 0.15 16.50
N LEU A 64 -6.08 1.26 16.90
CA LEU A 64 -4.77 1.65 16.36
C LEU A 64 -3.66 0.81 16.99
N VAL A 65 -2.88 0.14 16.15
CA VAL A 65 -1.77 -0.73 16.56
C VAL A 65 -0.48 -0.24 15.90
N PHE A 66 0.62 -0.26 16.65
CA PHE A 66 1.92 0.11 16.11
C PHE A 66 2.44 -1.03 15.22
N THR A 67 2.90 -0.68 14.02
CA THR A 67 3.38 -1.67 13.05
C THR A 67 4.58 -1.14 12.27
N LYS A 68 5.44 -2.08 11.87
CA LYS A 68 6.78 -1.82 11.35
C LYS A 68 7.09 -2.73 10.16
N LEU A 69 7.45 -2.18 9.01
CA LEU A 69 7.68 -2.91 7.76
C LEU A 69 9.07 -2.63 7.19
N ASP A 70 9.91 -3.66 7.04
CA ASP A 70 11.19 -3.55 6.34
C ASP A 70 10.96 -3.30 4.84
N LEU A 71 11.13 -2.06 4.40
CA LEU A 71 10.90 -1.66 3.02
C LEU A 71 11.89 -2.34 2.05
N LYS A 72 13.02 -2.88 2.53
CA LYS A 72 13.97 -3.66 1.69
C LYS A 72 13.35 -4.97 1.17
N LYS A 73 12.25 -5.44 1.77
CA LYS A 73 11.50 -6.62 1.32
C LYS A 73 10.48 -6.27 0.23
N CYS A 74 10.13 -5.00 0.09
CA CYS A 74 9.03 -4.53 -0.74
C CYS A 74 9.49 -3.71 -1.96
N ILE A 75 10.62 -3.00 -1.83
CA ILE A 75 11.10 -2.00 -2.78
C ILE A 75 12.51 -2.35 -3.24
N ALA A 76 12.71 -2.36 -4.55
CA ALA A 76 14.03 -2.48 -5.17
C ALA A 76 14.59 -1.10 -5.55
N ASN A 77 15.92 -0.99 -5.58
CA ASN A 77 16.62 0.10 -6.28
C ASN A 77 17.29 -0.47 -7.54
N ASN A 78 16.83 -0.03 -8.71
CA ASN A 78 17.31 -0.42 -10.02
C ASN A 78 18.02 0.77 -10.69
N ASP A 79 19.36 0.74 -10.74
CA ASP A 79 20.23 1.81 -11.26
C ASP A 79 19.91 3.25 -10.77
N GLY A 80 19.50 3.38 -9.50
CA GLY A 80 19.15 4.65 -8.87
C GLY A 80 17.65 4.96 -8.87
N LEU A 81 16.82 4.10 -9.47
CA LEU A 81 15.36 4.22 -9.48
C LEU A 81 14.73 3.26 -8.47
N LEU A 82 13.89 3.79 -7.57
CA LEU A 82 13.04 2.99 -6.70
C LEU A 82 11.88 2.39 -7.49
N GLN A 83 11.64 1.09 -7.33
CA GLN A 83 10.59 0.36 -8.05
C GLN A 83 9.88 -0.65 -7.15
N TRP A 84 8.56 -0.83 -7.36
CA TRP A 84 7.81 -1.97 -6.84
C TRP A 84 8.17 -3.25 -7.58
N SER A 85 8.01 -4.37 -6.89
CA SER A 85 8.02 -5.69 -7.50
C SER A 85 6.58 -6.23 -7.55
N PRO A 86 5.84 -6.15 -8.68
CA PRO A 86 6.09 -5.46 -9.95
C PRO A 86 5.32 -4.12 -10.08
N GLU A 87 5.40 -3.48 -11.26
CA GLU A 87 4.84 -2.16 -11.59
C GLU A 87 3.29 -2.10 -11.56
N LEU A 88 2.77 -0.90 -11.23
CA LEU A 88 1.36 -0.52 -11.21
C LEU A 88 1.28 1.03 -11.44
N ASP A 89 0.13 1.63 -11.79
CA ASP A 89 -0.05 3.11 -12.00
C ASP A 89 -0.84 3.94 -10.92
N SER A 90 -0.60 5.26 -10.87
CA SER A 90 -0.76 6.16 -9.68
C SER A 90 -2.19 6.65 -9.33
N PRO A 91 -2.55 6.78 -8.04
CA PRO A 91 -3.74 7.50 -7.55
C PRO A 91 -3.48 8.96 -7.13
N GLU A 92 -4.56 9.65 -6.73
CA GLU A 92 -4.57 11.07 -6.35
C GLU A 92 -4.19 11.33 -4.88
N ALA A 93 -4.50 10.40 -3.98
CA ALA A 93 -4.10 10.47 -2.58
C ALA A 93 -2.81 9.67 -2.34
N PHE A 94 -1.80 10.27 -1.69
CA PHE A 94 -0.40 9.83 -1.81
C PHE A 94 0.37 9.81 -0.48
N VAL A 95 1.06 8.69 -0.19
CA VAL A 95 2.15 8.57 0.79
C VAL A 95 3.32 7.92 0.05
N GLY A 96 4.49 8.57 0.02
CA GLY A 96 5.57 8.06 -0.82
C GLY A 96 6.96 8.30 -0.30
N LEU A 97 7.82 7.38 -0.70
CA LEU A 97 9.21 7.34 -0.35
C LEU A 97 10.03 8.16 -1.34
N ARG A 98 10.72 9.16 -0.82
CA ARG A 98 11.71 9.94 -1.57
C ARG A 98 13.11 9.39 -1.30
N CYS A 99 13.91 9.23 -2.35
CA CYS A 99 15.33 8.87 -2.24
C CYS A 99 16.19 10.01 -2.80
N GLY A 100 16.94 10.69 -1.94
CA GLY A 100 17.83 11.80 -2.35
C GLY A 100 19.10 11.34 -3.07
N LEU A 101 19.62 10.18 -2.69
CA LEU A 101 20.92 9.64 -3.11
C LEU A 101 20.81 8.14 -3.40
N CYS A 102 19.94 7.75 -4.33
CA CYS A 102 19.79 6.34 -4.69
C CYS A 102 20.98 5.91 -5.57
N PRO A 103 21.81 4.94 -5.14
CA PRO A 103 23.04 4.59 -5.83
C PRO A 103 22.75 3.91 -7.17
N LYS A 104 23.52 4.32 -8.20
CA LYS A 104 23.55 3.71 -9.52
C LYS A 104 24.33 2.40 -9.54
N LYS A 105 23.96 1.51 -10.48
CA LYS A 105 24.68 0.31 -10.89
C LYS A 105 25.80 0.66 -11.87
N SER A 106 26.70 1.55 -11.44
CA SER A 106 27.87 1.98 -12.21
C SER A 106 29.12 1.23 -11.76
N SER A 107 29.81 0.60 -12.71
CA SER A 107 31.00 -0.23 -12.47
C SER A 107 32.30 0.58 -12.25
N PHE A 108 32.30 1.89 -12.54
CA PHE A 108 33.54 2.69 -12.61
C PHE A 108 33.54 3.92 -11.68
N TRP A 109 32.38 4.53 -11.43
CA TRP A 109 32.21 5.62 -10.45
C TRP A 109 30.87 5.49 -9.72
N ARG A 110 30.84 5.64 -8.40
CA ARG A 110 29.58 5.57 -7.62
C ARG A 110 28.74 6.84 -7.86
N GLY A 111 27.88 6.79 -8.88
CA GLY A 111 26.86 7.80 -9.15
C GLY A 111 25.59 7.59 -8.32
N TYR A 112 24.76 8.62 -8.25
CA TYR A 112 23.47 8.60 -7.56
C TYR A 112 22.38 9.22 -8.46
N MET A 113 21.12 8.88 -8.19
CA MET A 113 19.94 9.58 -8.72
C MET A 113 19.01 10.01 -7.60
N TRP A 114 18.23 11.04 -7.89
CA TRP A 114 16.99 11.29 -7.17
C TRP A 114 15.90 10.36 -7.71
N SER A 115 15.11 9.76 -6.81
CA SER A 115 13.97 8.92 -7.16
C SER A 115 12.85 9.03 -6.12
N TRP A 116 11.66 8.58 -6.49
CA TRP A 116 10.42 8.68 -5.71
C TRP A 116 9.50 7.51 -6.04
N LEU A 117 8.81 6.98 -5.03
CA LEU A 117 7.92 5.83 -5.18
C LEU A 117 6.71 5.97 -4.26
N ASP A 118 5.52 5.77 -4.78
CA ASP A 118 4.28 5.80 -3.99
C ASP A 118 4.09 4.51 -3.19
N LEU A 119 4.17 4.60 -1.86
CA LEU A 119 3.98 3.53 -0.89
C LEU A 119 2.53 3.02 -0.85
N SER A 120 1.56 3.84 -1.24
CA SER A 120 0.12 3.59 -1.08
C SER A 120 -0.43 2.42 -1.89
N ARG A 121 0.41 1.81 -2.72
CA ARG A 121 0.02 1.03 -3.89
C ARG A 121 0.64 -0.36 -3.89
N GLY A 122 1.82 -0.49 -3.27
CA GLY A 122 2.48 -1.76 -2.98
C GLY A 122 2.46 -2.13 -1.50
N ILE A 123 2.01 -1.23 -0.61
CA ILE A 123 1.83 -1.51 0.82
C ILE A 123 0.35 -1.50 1.17
N TRP A 124 -0.09 -2.54 1.87
CA TRP A 124 -1.45 -2.71 2.38
C TRP A 124 -1.45 -2.84 3.91
N VAL A 125 -2.64 -2.84 4.51
CA VAL A 125 -2.86 -3.13 5.93
C VAL A 125 -3.69 -4.41 6.06
N ASN A 126 -3.16 -5.43 6.71
CA ASN A 126 -3.93 -6.65 6.96
C ASN A 126 -5.03 -6.42 8.01
N LYS A 127 -5.94 -7.39 8.19
CA LYS A 127 -7.05 -7.29 9.17
C LYS A 127 -6.60 -7.07 10.62
N ASN A 128 -5.34 -7.35 10.92
CA ASN A 128 -4.73 -7.15 12.24
C ASN A 128 -3.98 -5.80 12.33
N GLY A 129 -4.25 -4.83 11.46
CA GLY A 129 -3.60 -3.52 11.50
C GLY A 129 -2.08 -3.58 11.25
N THR A 130 -1.60 -4.62 10.57
CA THR A 130 -0.17 -4.82 10.28
C THR A 130 0.12 -4.38 8.85
N LEU A 131 1.17 -3.60 8.63
CA LEU A 131 1.63 -3.25 7.29
C LEU A 131 2.18 -4.49 6.57
N GLY A 132 1.95 -4.60 5.26
CA GLY A 132 2.47 -5.70 4.44
C GLY A 132 2.67 -5.28 2.98
N CYS A 133 3.38 -6.11 2.21
CA CYS A 133 3.64 -5.96 0.78
C CYS A 133 3.75 -7.36 0.13
N TYR A 134 3.83 -7.44 -1.21
CA TYR A 134 3.75 -8.72 -1.92
C TYR A 134 4.73 -9.79 -1.39
N GLY A 135 4.16 -10.82 -0.73
CA GLY A 135 4.92 -11.94 -0.14
C GLY A 135 5.57 -11.66 1.23
N TYR A 136 5.32 -10.53 1.88
CA TYR A 136 5.93 -10.18 3.17
C TYR A 136 4.99 -9.36 4.06
N GLU A 137 4.78 -9.83 5.30
CA GLU A 137 4.12 -9.06 6.36
C GLU A 137 5.15 -8.43 7.30
N GLY A 138 4.86 -7.22 7.77
CA GLY A 138 5.65 -6.53 8.78
C GLY A 138 5.38 -7.03 10.20
N GLU A 139 6.02 -6.38 11.16
CA GLU A 139 5.84 -6.65 12.58
C GLU A 139 4.62 -5.90 13.12
N ARG A 140 3.81 -6.58 13.95
CA ARG A 140 2.78 -5.99 14.81
C ARG A 140 3.35 -5.86 16.22
N HIS A 141 3.37 -4.65 16.74
CA HIS A 141 3.78 -4.35 18.11
C HIS A 141 2.54 -3.93 18.89
N GLU A 142 2.04 -4.83 19.71
CA GLU A 142 0.97 -4.47 20.65
C GLU A 142 1.56 -3.49 21.67
N LEU A 143 0.96 -2.30 21.78
CA LEU A 143 1.21 -1.43 22.92
C LEU A 143 0.85 -2.24 24.17
N LEU A 144 1.87 -2.66 24.91
CA LEU A 144 1.73 -3.47 26.11
C LEU A 144 0.60 -2.90 26.97
N LYS A 145 -0.49 -3.67 27.11
CA LYS A 145 -1.51 -3.38 28.11
C LYS A 145 -0.77 -3.21 29.43
N LYS A 146 -0.73 -1.99 29.97
CA LYS A 146 -0.29 -1.78 31.34
C LYS A 146 -1.21 -2.64 32.20
N ILE A 147 -0.60 -3.65 32.82
CA ILE A 147 -1.26 -4.55 33.75
C ILE A 147 -1.84 -3.67 34.87
N SER A 148 -3.10 -3.96 35.22
CA SER A 148 -3.83 -3.29 36.30
C SER A 148 -3.23 -3.54 37.67
#